data_AF-A0A7D9M6U7-F1
#
_entry.id   AF-A0A7D9M6U7-F1
#
_cell.length_a   1.000
_cell.length_b   1.000
_cell.length_c   1.000
_cell.angle_alpha   90.00
_cell.angle_beta   90.00
_cell.angle_gamma   90.00
#
_symmetry.space_group_name_H-M   'P 1'
#
loop_
_entity.id
_entity.type
_entity.pdbx_description
1 polymer ?
#
loop_
_entity_poly.entity_id
_entity_poly.type
_entity_poly.pdbx_seq_one_letter_code
_entity_poly.pdbx_strand_id
1 'polypeptide(L)'
;MNGVENNCNGECHEIYPTEDGHIKQRVGDERILESNGQFCGAFYHVHEWGTREHYCLDETNCIIGQRATNENNWRVQAKTVVAVVKFEDENEEILYEARYTNCGEEQKHAEEFFKEDIENENGVLAQIVEDNPNGIITLYLTLQPCNQSTSILGTANTPACCETLTTIVNDILPPEITLCVKAANTCRLSLIPENDPDDETLRQNAVAGIKMLMEIEHVAVIWMEKDDWHYLFSLTNELENREDLEVHEGRLDLDKCVQDILAQIQDEINQDETGQNENDQDGIDQNGMDQNGMDQDEMDQDEIYQA
;
A
#
# COMPACT_ATOMS: atom_id res chain seq x y z
N MET A 1 -17.97 -2.29 42.89
CA MET A 1 -18.46 -0.98 42.41
C MET A 1 -17.54 0.09 42.98
N ASN A 2 -16.48 0.42 42.24
CA ASN A 2 -15.68 1.63 42.46
C ASN A 2 -15.61 2.30 41.09
N GLY A 3 -16.15 3.51 41.01
CA GLY A 3 -16.23 4.30 39.79
C GLY A 3 -14.84 4.72 39.35
N VAL A 4 -14.55 4.48 38.07
CA VAL A 4 -13.43 5.11 37.39
C VAL A 4 -13.88 6.53 37.06
N GLU A 5 -13.15 7.50 37.59
CA GLU A 5 -13.38 8.92 37.31
C GLU A 5 -13.17 9.19 35.82
N ASN A 6 -14.22 9.71 35.19
CA ASN A 6 -14.22 10.20 33.81
C ASN A 6 -13.22 11.35 33.70
N ASN A 7 -12.11 11.10 33.01
CA ASN A 7 -11.24 12.15 32.52
C ASN A 7 -11.44 12.27 31.00
N CYS A 8 -12.27 13.23 30.60
CA CYS A 8 -12.67 13.50 29.22
C CYS A 8 -11.57 14.24 28.45
N ASN A 9 -10.38 13.64 28.34
CA ASN A 9 -9.40 14.00 27.31
C ASN A 9 -9.53 12.96 26.20
N GLY A 10 -9.58 13.38 24.93
CA GLY A 10 -9.72 12.51 23.76
C GLY A 10 -8.54 11.57 23.55
N GLU A 11 -8.36 10.61 24.46
CA GLU A 11 -7.34 9.58 24.39
C GLU A 11 -7.78 8.51 23.40
N CYS A 12 -7.10 8.48 22.25
CA CYS A 12 -7.25 7.37 21.30
C CYS A 12 -6.64 6.11 21.93
N HIS A 13 -7.34 4.99 21.81
CA HIS A 13 -6.92 3.69 22.36
C HIS A 13 -6.30 2.81 21.26
N GLU A 14 -5.29 2.02 21.62
CA GLU A 14 -4.69 1.01 20.75
C GLU A 14 -5.70 -0.11 20.44
N ILE A 15 -5.65 -0.65 19.22
CA ILE A 15 -6.49 -1.80 18.84
C ILE A 15 -6.01 -3.08 19.57
N TYR A 16 -4.70 -3.21 19.76
CA TYR A 16 -4.05 -4.37 20.36
C TYR A 16 -3.27 -3.96 21.62
N PRO A 17 -3.18 -4.83 22.64
CA PRO A 17 -2.36 -4.56 23.82
C PRO A 17 -0.87 -4.41 23.45
N THR A 18 -0.15 -3.44 24.03
CA THR A 18 1.32 -3.30 23.84
C THR A 18 2.12 -4.54 24.23
N GLU A 19 1.60 -5.36 25.15
CA GLU A 19 2.23 -6.61 25.60
C GLU A 19 2.25 -7.72 24.54
N ASP A 20 1.45 -7.61 23.47
CA ASP A 20 1.44 -8.55 22.34
C ASP A 20 2.66 -8.39 21.42
N GLY A 21 3.45 -7.33 21.58
CA GLY A 21 4.52 -6.98 20.68
C GLY A 21 4.03 -6.48 19.32
N HIS A 22 4.98 -5.97 18.52
CA HIS A 22 4.69 -5.40 17.21
C HIS A 22 4.39 -6.44 16.14
N ILE A 23 4.97 -7.64 16.28
CA ILE A 23 4.81 -8.77 15.37
C ILE A 23 4.17 -9.92 16.14
N LYS A 24 2.97 -10.34 15.72
CA LYS A 24 2.27 -11.52 16.22
C LYS A 24 2.17 -12.56 15.11
N GLN A 25 3.10 -13.49 15.08
CA GLN A 25 3.05 -14.65 14.19
C GLN A 25 1.95 -15.61 14.63
N ARG A 26 1.26 -16.22 13.68
CA ARG A 26 0.32 -17.31 13.93
C ARG A 26 1.07 -18.60 14.29
N VAL A 27 0.75 -19.19 15.43
CA VAL A 27 1.28 -20.50 15.84
C VAL A 27 0.11 -21.47 16.04
N GLY A 28 0.07 -22.54 15.24
CA GLY A 28 -1.02 -23.52 15.29
C GLY A 28 -2.39 -22.89 15.00
N ASP A 29 -3.36 -23.12 15.89
CA ASP A 29 -4.73 -22.63 15.75
C ASP A 29 -4.94 -21.21 16.29
N GLU A 30 -3.88 -20.53 16.72
CA GLU A 30 -3.98 -19.15 17.19
C GLU A 30 -4.53 -18.20 16.11
N ARG A 31 -5.19 -17.14 16.56
CA ARG A 31 -5.81 -16.12 15.71
C ARG A 31 -5.09 -14.81 15.92
N ILE A 32 -4.61 -14.20 14.83
CA ILE A 32 -3.75 -13.01 14.89
C ILE A 32 -4.53 -11.70 14.96
N LEU A 33 -5.81 -11.68 14.54
CA LEU A 33 -6.70 -10.53 14.73
C LEU A 33 -7.59 -10.65 15.98
N GLU A 34 -7.68 -11.84 16.56
CA GLU A 34 -8.35 -12.23 17.82
C GLU A 34 -9.85 -11.93 17.93
N SER A 35 -10.36 -10.73 17.65
CA SER A 35 -11.78 -10.39 17.81
C SER A 35 -12.36 -9.62 16.62
N ASN A 36 -13.69 -9.68 16.47
CA ASN A 36 -14.40 -8.87 15.47
C ASN A 36 -14.17 -7.36 15.66
N GLY A 37 -14.03 -6.91 16.92
CA GLY A 37 -13.71 -5.52 17.22
C GLY A 37 -12.32 -5.10 16.74
N GLN A 38 -11.33 -5.99 16.85
CA GLN A 38 -9.96 -5.75 16.38
C GLN A 38 -9.86 -5.80 14.85
N PHE A 39 -10.52 -6.77 14.21
CA PHE A 39 -10.67 -6.82 12.76
C PHE A 39 -11.36 -5.55 12.22
N CYS A 40 -12.48 -5.15 12.83
CA CYS A 40 -13.21 -3.96 12.43
C CYS A 40 -12.33 -2.71 12.60
N GLY A 41 -11.67 -2.55 13.75
CA GLY A 41 -10.75 -1.45 13.99
C GLY A 41 -9.60 -1.39 12.97
N ALA A 42 -9.10 -2.55 12.55
CA ALA A 42 -7.99 -2.64 11.61
C ALA A 42 -8.39 -2.32 10.15
N PHE A 43 -9.63 -2.61 9.72
CA PHE A 43 -9.97 -2.55 8.29
C PHE A 43 -11.29 -1.85 7.92
N TYR A 44 -12.20 -1.64 8.87
CA TYR A 44 -13.54 -1.06 8.66
C TYR A 44 -13.72 0.33 9.30
N HIS A 45 -12.69 0.82 10.00
CA HIS A 45 -12.68 2.16 10.55
C HIS A 45 -12.01 3.12 9.57
N VAL A 46 -12.84 3.87 8.85
CA VAL A 46 -12.39 4.79 7.81
C VAL A 46 -12.10 6.14 8.44
N HIS A 47 -10.96 6.73 8.08
CA HIS A 47 -10.70 8.13 8.33
C HIS A 47 -11.26 8.93 7.15
N GLU A 48 -12.34 9.70 7.35
CA GLU A 48 -12.79 10.63 6.30
C GLU A 48 -11.91 11.89 6.36
N TRP A 49 -10.84 11.89 5.55
CA TRP A 49 -9.95 13.04 5.41
C TRP A 49 -10.61 14.08 4.49
N GLY A 50 -11.11 15.14 5.13
CA GLY A 50 -11.83 16.26 4.51
C GLY A 50 -12.79 16.91 5.50
N THR A 51 -13.53 16.08 6.25
CA THR A 51 -14.43 16.50 7.36
C THR A 51 -13.81 16.27 8.74
N ARG A 52 -12.75 15.44 8.83
CA ARG A 52 -12.18 14.90 10.08
C ARG A 52 -13.16 14.00 10.85
N GLU A 53 -14.20 13.51 10.18
CA GLU A 53 -15.20 12.60 10.74
C GLU A 53 -14.71 11.15 10.64
N HIS A 54 -14.92 10.39 11.73
CA HIS A 54 -14.60 8.97 11.80
C HIS A 54 -15.90 8.22 11.87
N TYR A 55 -16.14 7.32 10.91
CA TYR A 55 -17.28 6.43 10.95
C TYR A 55 -16.79 4.98 10.92
N CYS A 56 -17.41 4.19 11.78
CA CYS A 56 -17.31 2.75 11.73
C CYS A 56 -18.33 2.27 10.70
N LEU A 57 -17.91 1.45 9.76
CA LEU A 57 -18.83 0.85 8.79
C LEU A 57 -19.81 -0.17 9.44
N ASP A 58 -19.58 -0.58 10.70
CA ASP A 58 -20.50 -1.37 11.53
C ASP A 58 -20.59 -0.81 12.97
N GLU A 59 -21.22 0.36 13.11
CA GLU A 59 -21.37 1.07 14.39
C GLU A 59 -22.02 0.23 15.49
N THR A 60 -22.88 -0.72 15.10
CA THR A 60 -23.72 -1.49 16.03
C THR A 60 -22.95 -2.62 16.69
N ASN A 61 -22.04 -3.29 15.97
CA ASN A 61 -21.31 -4.45 16.50
C ASN A 61 -19.85 -4.14 16.84
N CYS A 62 -19.28 -3.06 16.31
CA CYS A 62 -17.88 -2.73 16.59
C CYS A 62 -17.69 -2.14 17.99
N ILE A 63 -16.74 -2.67 18.75
CA ILE A 63 -16.39 -2.13 20.08
C ILE A 63 -15.94 -0.66 20.02
N ILE A 64 -15.27 -0.23 18.95
CA ILE A 64 -14.84 1.16 18.77
C ILE A 64 -16.04 2.03 18.38
N GLY A 65 -16.94 1.55 17.50
CA GLY A 65 -18.19 2.24 17.16
C GLY A 65 -19.16 2.37 18.36
N GLN A 66 -19.29 1.31 19.17
CA GLN A 66 -20.07 1.30 20.40
C GLN A 66 -19.48 2.23 21.48
N ARG A 67 -18.15 2.33 21.59
CA ARG A 67 -17.51 3.29 22.50
C ARG A 67 -17.77 4.73 22.04
N ALA A 68 -17.63 5.00 20.75
CA ALA A 68 -17.89 6.31 20.17
C ALA A 68 -19.34 6.79 20.36
N THR A 69 -20.32 5.89 20.19
CA THR A 69 -21.75 6.18 20.39
C THR A 69 -22.11 6.39 21.87
N ASN A 70 -21.53 5.62 22.79
CA ASN A 70 -21.80 5.77 24.23
C ASN A 70 -21.16 7.04 24.83
N GLU A 71 -20.06 7.52 24.26
CA GLU A 71 -19.31 8.66 24.79
C GLU A 71 -19.64 9.99 24.08
N ASN A 72 -20.57 10.00 23.10
CA ASN A 72 -20.83 11.16 22.22
C ASN A 72 -19.55 11.71 21.56
N ASN A 73 -18.56 10.85 21.38
CA ASN A 73 -17.22 11.22 20.95
C ASN A 73 -16.88 10.40 19.70
N TRP A 74 -17.46 10.81 18.57
CA TRP A 74 -17.26 10.22 17.23
C TRP A 74 -15.80 10.34 16.71
N ARG A 75 -14.85 10.72 17.56
CA ARG A 75 -13.47 11.07 17.20
C ARG A 75 -12.43 10.02 17.59
N VAL A 76 -12.84 8.79 17.93
CA VAL A 76 -11.89 7.75 18.35
C VAL A 76 -11.16 7.21 17.12
N GLN A 77 -10.03 7.82 16.79
CA GLN A 77 -9.07 7.30 15.84
C GLN A 77 -8.54 5.96 16.35
N ALA A 78 -8.50 4.94 15.49
CA ALA A 78 -7.54 3.87 15.70
C ALA A 78 -6.14 4.48 15.57
N LYS A 79 -5.37 4.53 16.66
CA LYS A 79 -3.94 4.88 16.60
C LYS A 79 -3.13 3.82 15.85
N THR A 80 -3.72 2.64 15.71
CA THR A 80 -3.04 1.46 15.23
C THR A 80 -3.29 1.23 13.73
N VAL A 81 -2.24 1.34 12.93
CA VAL A 81 -2.17 0.79 11.57
C VAL A 81 -1.72 -0.66 11.66
N VAL A 82 -2.39 -1.53 10.91
CA VAL A 82 -2.16 -2.98 10.91
C VAL A 82 -1.75 -3.43 9.50
N ALA A 83 -0.78 -4.34 9.45
CA ALA A 83 -0.55 -5.21 8.31
C ALA A 83 -0.83 -6.65 8.72
N VAL A 84 -1.63 -7.38 7.95
CA VAL A 84 -1.62 -8.84 7.99
C VAL A 84 -0.77 -9.32 6.83
N VAL A 85 0.26 -10.12 7.14
CA VAL A 85 1.18 -10.70 6.17
C VAL A 85 0.87 -12.16 6.03
N LYS A 86 0.69 -12.59 4.78
CA LYS A 86 0.49 -13.99 4.40
C LYS A 86 1.57 -14.36 3.39
N PHE A 87 2.22 -15.51 3.53
CA PHE A 87 3.05 -16.09 2.49
C PHE A 87 2.46 -17.42 2.03
N GLU A 88 2.20 -17.52 0.74
CA GLU A 88 1.74 -18.72 0.04
C GLU A 88 2.84 -19.20 -0.89
N ASP A 89 3.13 -20.49 -0.88
CA ASP A 89 4.10 -21.09 -1.81
C ASP A 89 3.50 -21.28 -3.22
N GLU A 90 4.26 -21.88 -4.13
CA GLU A 90 3.81 -22.21 -5.49
C GLU A 90 2.63 -23.21 -5.56
N ASN A 91 2.35 -23.92 -4.46
CA ASN A 91 1.26 -24.87 -4.33
C ASN A 91 0.04 -24.29 -3.60
N GLU A 92 0.04 -22.97 -3.35
CA GLU A 92 -0.98 -22.25 -2.58
C GLU A 92 -1.06 -22.71 -1.11
N GLU A 93 0.00 -23.32 -0.57
CA GLU A 93 0.10 -23.65 0.85
C GLU A 93 0.55 -22.41 1.63
N ILE A 94 -0.23 -22.04 2.66
CA ILE A 94 0.11 -20.94 3.55
C ILE A 94 1.23 -21.37 4.49
N LEU A 95 2.43 -20.83 4.28
CA LEU A 95 3.62 -21.13 5.08
C LEU A 95 3.83 -20.13 6.23
N TYR A 96 3.30 -18.92 6.09
CA TYR A 96 3.45 -17.87 7.09
C TYR A 96 2.22 -16.99 7.18
N GLU A 97 1.84 -16.66 8.42
CA GLU A 97 0.83 -15.65 8.74
C GLU A 97 1.28 -14.84 9.95
N ALA A 98 1.23 -13.52 9.86
CA ALA A 98 1.49 -12.64 11.00
C ALA A 98 0.71 -11.33 10.93
N ARG A 99 0.50 -10.73 12.10
CA ARG A 99 0.00 -9.36 12.25
C ARG A 99 1.14 -8.45 12.66
N TYR A 100 1.37 -7.38 11.92
CA TYR A 100 2.26 -6.29 12.28
C TYR A 100 1.47 -5.05 12.68
N THR A 101 1.89 -4.37 13.76
CA THR A 101 1.18 -3.20 14.27
C THR A 101 2.13 -2.11 14.76
N ASN A 102 1.80 -0.84 14.47
CA ASN A 102 2.54 0.33 14.93
C ASN A 102 2.30 0.71 16.42
N CYS A 103 1.86 -0.23 17.28
CA CYS A 103 1.57 0.04 18.69
C CYS A 103 2.84 0.03 19.54
N GLY A 104 3.51 1.18 19.70
CA GLY A 104 4.61 1.30 20.66
C GLY A 104 5.36 2.63 20.56
N GLU A 105 6.36 2.79 21.42
CA GLU A 105 7.20 4.00 21.51
C GLU A 105 8.05 4.25 20.25
N GLU A 106 8.21 3.22 19.40
CA GLU A 106 9.12 3.24 18.25
C GLU A 106 8.63 4.06 17.05
N GLN A 107 7.35 4.45 17.02
CA GLN A 107 6.78 5.32 15.97
C GLN A 107 6.97 4.81 14.53
N LYS A 108 7.20 3.51 14.36
CA LYS A 108 7.39 2.83 13.07
C LYS A 108 6.07 2.49 12.39
N HIS A 109 6.06 2.50 11.07
CA HIS A 109 4.94 2.01 10.27
C HIS A 109 4.94 0.47 10.19
N ALA A 110 3.78 -0.13 9.84
CA ALA A 110 3.64 -1.60 9.80
C ALA A 110 4.59 -2.25 8.77
N GLU A 111 4.87 -1.54 7.68
CA GLU A 111 5.78 -1.92 6.61
C GLU A 111 7.25 -1.96 7.07
N GLU A 112 7.62 -1.21 8.11
CA GLU A 112 8.97 -1.29 8.69
C GLU A 112 9.15 -2.57 9.50
N PHE A 113 8.11 -3.08 10.15
CA PHE A 113 8.17 -4.40 10.80
C PHE A 113 8.23 -5.54 9.78
N PHE A 114 7.59 -5.39 8.61
CA PHE A 114 7.77 -6.32 7.50
C PHE A 114 9.23 -6.36 7.04
N LYS A 115 9.84 -5.19 6.86
CA LYS A 115 11.27 -5.07 6.56
C LYS A 115 12.12 -5.82 7.58
N GLU A 116 11.88 -5.61 8.86
CA GLU A 116 12.66 -6.27 9.92
C GLU A 116 12.53 -7.79 9.90
N ASP A 117 11.34 -8.33 9.62
CA ASP A 117 11.07 -9.78 9.60
C ASP A 117 11.65 -10.47 8.36
N ILE A 118 11.80 -9.75 7.24
CA ILE A 118 12.38 -10.29 5.99
C ILE A 118 13.89 -10.04 5.87
N GLU A 119 14.44 -8.99 6.48
CA GLU A 119 15.89 -8.67 6.44
C GLU A 119 16.70 -9.37 7.52
N ASN A 120 16.12 -9.62 8.69
CA ASN A 120 16.87 -10.17 9.82
C ASN A 120 17.14 -11.66 9.60
N GLU A 121 18.40 -12.09 9.76
CA GLU A 121 18.80 -13.50 9.71
C GLU A 121 18.05 -14.39 10.73
N ASN A 122 17.44 -13.80 11.76
CA ASN A 122 16.59 -14.50 12.73
C ASN A 122 15.09 -14.22 12.54
N GLY A 123 14.72 -13.47 11.49
CA GLY A 123 13.34 -13.23 11.10
C GLY A 123 12.70 -14.53 10.64
N VAL A 124 11.47 -14.80 11.09
CA VAL A 124 10.82 -16.07 10.78
C VAL A 124 10.41 -16.08 9.31
N LEU A 125 9.94 -14.94 8.80
CA LEU A 125 9.61 -14.82 7.39
C LEU A 125 10.85 -14.94 6.49
N ALA A 126 11.99 -14.34 6.90
CA ALA A 126 13.26 -14.48 6.18
C ALA A 126 13.66 -15.96 5.99
N GLN A 127 13.60 -16.77 7.05
CA GLN A 127 13.94 -18.20 6.98
C GLN A 127 12.97 -18.98 6.08
N ILE A 128 11.67 -18.69 6.17
CA ILE A 128 10.65 -19.38 5.37
C ILE A 128 10.83 -19.06 3.88
N VAL A 129 11.16 -17.80 3.54
CA VAL A 129 11.45 -17.36 2.17
C VAL A 129 12.74 -17.98 1.65
N GLU A 130 13.79 -18.10 2.48
CA GLU A 130 15.02 -18.80 2.10
C GLU A 130 14.75 -20.27 1.74
N ASP A 131 13.91 -20.95 2.52
CA ASP A 131 13.54 -22.35 2.30
C ASP A 131 12.56 -22.53 1.12
N ASN A 132 11.80 -21.49 0.77
CA ASN A 132 10.75 -21.51 -0.25
C ASN A 132 10.86 -20.25 -1.13
N PRO A 133 11.75 -20.26 -2.14
CA PRO A 133 12.08 -19.05 -2.91
C PRO A 133 11.04 -18.68 -3.97
N ASN A 134 9.91 -19.38 -4.04
CA ASN A 134 8.83 -19.13 -4.98
C ASN A 134 7.52 -18.95 -4.22
N GLY A 135 6.67 -18.02 -4.66
CA GLY A 135 5.35 -17.85 -4.08
C GLY A 135 4.86 -16.40 -4.08
N ILE A 136 3.90 -16.12 -3.21
CA ILE A 136 3.26 -14.81 -3.10
C ILE A 136 3.25 -14.38 -1.64
N ILE A 137 3.89 -13.25 -1.34
CA ILE A 137 3.72 -12.55 -0.07
C ILE A 137 2.61 -11.52 -0.23
N THR A 138 1.51 -11.68 0.48
CA THR A 138 0.41 -10.71 0.49
C THR A 138 0.44 -9.86 1.76
N LEU A 139 0.48 -8.53 1.59
CA LEU A 139 0.34 -7.53 2.63
C LEU A 139 -1.07 -6.94 2.61
N TYR A 140 -1.89 -7.30 3.60
CA TYR A 140 -3.20 -6.70 3.83
C TYR A 140 -3.07 -5.52 4.80
N LEU A 141 -3.13 -4.30 4.28
CA LEU A 141 -2.84 -3.08 5.02
C LEU A 141 -4.11 -2.32 5.39
N THR A 142 -4.15 -1.75 6.61
CA THR A 142 -5.21 -0.79 7.00
C THR A 142 -5.24 0.42 6.07
N LEU A 143 -4.07 0.99 5.77
CA LEU A 143 -3.88 2.15 4.91
C LEU A 143 -2.90 1.80 3.80
N GLN A 144 -3.01 2.45 2.65
CA GLN A 144 -1.98 2.41 1.62
C GLN A 144 -0.58 2.73 2.20
N PRO A 145 0.50 2.14 1.64
CA PRO A 145 1.85 2.57 1.96
C PRO A 145 2.06 4.04 1.67
N CYS A 146 2.74 4.74 2.57
CA CYS A 146 3.02 6.15 2.38
C CYS A 146 4.29 6.39 1.54
N ASN A 147 4.35 7.55 0.90
CA ASN A 147 5.53 8.04 0.21
C ASN A 147 5.75 9.50 0.55
N GLN A 148 6.92 9.82 1.13
CA GLN A 148 7.31 11.17 1.55
C GLN A 148 6.20 11.92 2.32
N SER A 149 5.53 11.23 3.25
CA SER A 149 4.43 11.83 4.00
C SER A 149 4.95 12.66 5.18
N THR A 150 4.43 13.86 5.35
CA THR A 150 4.63 14.64 6.58
C THR A 150 3.62 14.19 7.63
N SER A 151 4.13 13.60 8.71
CA SER A 151 3.33 13.20 9.86
C SER A 151 2.76 14.45 10.55
N ILE A 152 1.43 14.49 10.74
CA ILE A 152 0.75 15.56 11.48
C ILE A 152 0.83 15.28 12.99
N LEU A 153 1.04 14.02 13.40
CA LEU A 153 1.05 13.58 14.80
C LEU A 153 1.98 12.36 14.99
N GLY A 154 3.28 12.61 15.13
CA GLY A 154 4.16 11.74 15.92
C GLY A 154 4.65 10.42 15.31
N THR A 155 4.56 10.15 14.00
CA THR A 155 5.54 9.29 13.31
C THR A 155 6.74 10.11 12.82
N ALA A 156 7.93 9.50 12.69
CA ALA A 156 9.15 10.20 12.26
C ALA A 156 8.92 10.96 10.94
N ASN A 157 9.52 12.14 10.80
CA ASN A 157 9.33 12.95 9.59
C ASN A 157 9.80 12.17 8.35
N THR A 158 8.93 12.13 7.33
CA THR A 158 9.11 11.47 6.02
C THR A 158 9.29 9.94 6.03
N PRO A 159 8.30 9.16 6.51
CA PRO A 159 8.28 7.72 6.22
C PRO A 159 8.00 7.53 4.73
N ALA A 160 8.80 6.67 4.09
CA ALA A 160 8.67 6.29 2.69
C ALA A 160 8.49 4.76 2.63
N CYS A 161 7.33 4.29 3.06
CA CYS A 161 6.97 2.87 3.04
C CYS A 161 7.00 2.31 1.62
N CYS A 162 6.59 3.08 0.62
CA CYS A 162 6.76 2.69 -0.79
C CYS A 162 8.23 2.43 -1.13
N GLU A 163 9.16 3.33 -0.77
CA GLU A 163 10.61 3.12 -1.00
C GLU A 163 11.13 1.89 -0.23
N THR A 164 10.65 1.69 0.99
CA THR A 164 10.98 0.51 1.80
C THR A 164 10.57 -0.79 1.11
N LEU A 165 9.33 -0.87 0.62
CA LEU A 165 8.84 -2.04 -0.10
C LEU A 165 9.58 -2.24 -1.43
N THR A 166 9.92 -1.17 -2.15
CA THR A 166 10.75 -1.23 -3.35
C THR A 166 12.14 -1.81 -3.06
N THR A 167 12.79 -1.40 -1.98
CA THR A 167 14.07 -1.98 -1.55
C THR A 167 13.92 -3.46 -1.23
N ILE A 168 12.87 -3.85 -0.49
CA ILE A 168 12.63 -5.25 -0.15
C ILE A 168 12.49 -6.11 -1.40
N VAL A 169 11.70 -5.68 -2.37
CA VAL A 169 11.47 -6.47 -3.60
C VAL A 169 12.72 -6.57 -4.45
N ASN A 170 13.47 -5.47 -4.62
CA ASN A 170 14.61 -5.45 -5.53
C ASN A 170 15.88 -6.06 -4.94
N ASP A 171 16.10 -5.90 -3.62
CA ASP A 171 17.39 -6.21 -2.99
C ASP A 171 17.34 -7.43 -2.06
N ILE A 172 16.15 -7.86 -1.61
CA ILE A 172 15.99 -8.86 -0.54
C ILE A 172 15.18 -10.08 -0.99
N LEU A 173 14.03 -9.88 -1.63
CA LEU A 173 13.20 -11.00 -2.07
C LEU A 173 13.81 -11.72 -3.28
N PRO A 174 13.72 -13.05 -3.34
CA PRO A 174 13.95 -13.78 -4.58
C PRO A 174 13.04 -13.26 -5.70
N PRO A 175 13.51 -13.20 -6.96
CA PRO A 175 12.72 -12.68 -8.08
C PRO A 175 11.49 -13.54 -8.40
N GLU A 176 11.46 -14.80 -7.97
CA GLU A 176 10.31 -15.69 -8.10
C GLU A 176 9.22 -15.45 -7.03
N ILE A 177 9.47 -14.58 -6.04
CA ILE A 177 8.44 -14.16 -5.08
C ILE A 177 7.75 -12.90 -5.60
N THR A 178 6.42 -12.97 -5.69
CA THR A 178 5.58 -11.79 -5.95
C THR A 178 5.17 -11.14 -4.64
N LEU A 179 5.34 -9.83 -4.52
CA LEU A 179 4.76 -9.04 -3.44
C LEU A 179 3.39 -8.50 -3.86
N CYS A 180 2.33 -8.94 -3.19
CA CYS A 180 0.97 -8.43 -3.39
C CYS A 180 0.60 -7.45 -2.26
N VAL A 181 0.39 -6.18 -2.59
CA VAL A 181 -0.01 -5.14 -1.65
C VAL A 181 -1.50 -4.85 -1.82
N LYS A 182 -2.29 -5.09 -0.77
CA LYS A 182 -3.72 -4.82 -0.73
C LYS A 182 -4.05 -3.88 0.41
N ALA A 183 -4.52 -2.67 0.09
CA ALA A 183 -4.87 -1.66 1.09
C ALA A 183 -6.38 -1.54 1.26
N ALA A 184 -6.83 -1.52 2.52
CA ALA A 184 -8.23 -1.34 2.86
C ALA A 184 -8.68 0.12 2.67
N ASN A 185 -7.78 1.09 2.69
CA ASN A 185 -8.11 2.51 2.58
C ASN A 185 -7.05 3.29 1.78
N THR A 186 -7.54 4.23 0.96
CA THR A 186 -6.74 5.08 0.07
C THR A 186 -6.40 6.47 0.64
N CYS A 187 -6.14 6.53 1.96
CA CYS A 187 -5.92 7.72 2.81
C CYS A 187 -5.54 9.03 2.09
N ARG A 188 -4.39 9.08 1.41
CA ARG A 188 -3.91 10.30 0.72
C ARG A 188 -4.25 10.33 -0.77
N LEU A 189 -4.52 9.19 -1.39
CA LEU A 189 -4.88 9.12 -2.81
C LEU A 189 -6.28 9.67 -3.07
N SER A 190 -7.17 9.57 -2.09
CA SER A 190 -8.55 10.06 -2.16
C SER A 190 -8.71 11.54 -1.79
N LEU A 191 -7.63 12.28 -1.53
CA LEU A 191 -7.71 13.70 -1.17
C LEU A 191 -8.20 14.54 -2.35
N ILE A 192 -9.07 15.52 -2.04
CA ILE A 192 -9.64 16.44 -3.03
C ILE A 192 -8.95 17.81 -2.89
N PRO A 193 -8.14 18.23 -3.87
CA PRO A 193 -7.32 19.45 -3.83
C PRO A 193 -8.09 20.76 -3.62
N GLU A 194 -9.38 20.77 -3.94
CA GLU A 194 -10.21 21.96 -3.85
C GLU A 194 -10.32 22.51 -2.42
N ASN A 195 -10.02 21.68 -1.41
CA ASN A 195 -10.16 22.01 0.00
C ASN A 195 -8.88 22.57 0.65
N ASP A 196 -7.69 22.15 0.19
CA ASP A 196 -6.38 22.60 0.71
C ASP A 196 -5.29 22.41 -0.37
N PRO A 197 -4.52 23.45 -0.75
CA PRO A 197 -3.40 23.31 -1.68
C PRO A 197 -2.33 22.29 -1.24
N ASP A 198 -2.15 22.09 0.07
CA ASP A 198 -1.21 21.10 0.60
C ASP A 198 -1.71 19.66 0.35
N ASP A 199 -3.03 19.45 0.22
CA ASP A 199 -3.61 18.13 -0.08
C ASP A 199 -3.21 17.64 -1.48
N GLU A 200 -3.05 18.52 -2.47
CA GLU A 200 -2.57 18.12 -3.79
C GLU A 200 -1.13 17.59 -3.74
N THR A 201 -0.26 18.23 -2.98
CA THR A 201 1.13 17.76 -2.84
C THR A 201 1.16 16.39 -2.16
N LEU A 202 0.36 16.20 -1.11
CA LEU A 202 0.28 14.92 -0.40
C LEU A 202 -0.35 13.81 -1.26
N ARG A 203 -1.34 14.15 -2.08
CA ARG A 203 -1.94 13.25 -3.07
C ARG A 203 -0.93 12.86 -4.14
N GLN A 204 -0.21 13.82 -4.71
CA GLN A 204 0.82 13.58 -5.71
C GLN A 204 1.94 12.67 -5.18
N ASN A 205 2.41 12.91 -3.95
CA ASN A 205 3.40 12.04 -3.32
C ASN A 205 2.87 10.60 -3.17
N ALA A 206 1.62 10.43 -2.74
CA ALA A 206 1.00 9.11 -2.62
C ALA A 206 0.86 8.42 -3.99
N VAL A 207 0.43 9.15 -5.03
CA VAL A 207 0.35 8.63 -6.41
C VAL A 207 1.73 8.18 -6.88
N ALA A 208 2.76 9.02 -6.72
CA ALA A 208 4.12 8.68 -7.11
C ALA A 208 4.64 7.43 -6.41
N GLY A 209 4.33 7.26 -5.12
CA GLY A 209 4.72 6.08 -4.35
C GLY A 209 4.06 4.79 -4.84
N ILE A 210 2.76 4.84 -5.13
CA ILE A 210 2.03 3.69 -5.66
C ILE A 210 2.46 3.36 -7.09
N LYS A 211 2.67 4.38 -7.95
CA LYS A 211 3.22 4.18 -9.29
C LYS A 211 4.55 3.45 -9.26
N MET A 212 5.48 3.91 -8.42
CA MET A 212 6.78 3.28 -8.24
C MET A 212 6.68 1.79 -7.85
N LEU A 213 5.66 1.40 -7.07
CA LEU A 213 5.43 -0.01 -6.75
C LEU A 213 4.83 -0.78 -7.93
N MET A 214 3.83 -0.20 -8.62
CA MET A 214 3.16 -0.84 -9.77
C MET A 214 4.08 -1.05 -10.98
N GLU A 215 5.14 -0.25 -11.12
CA GLU A 215 6.12 -0.38 -12.20
C GLU A 215 7.10 -1.56 -12.00
N ILE A 216 7.11 -2.20 -10.82
CA ILE A 216 8.00 -3.33 -10.53
C ILE A 216 7.31 -4.64 -10.98
N GLU A 217 7.95 -5.42 -11.86
CA GLU A 217 7.38 -6.62 -12.49
C GLU A 217 6.80 -7.64 -11.49
N HIS A 218 7.43 -7.81 -10.33
CA HIS A 218 7.04 -8.78 -9.31
C HIS A 218 6.25 -8.14 -8.15
N VAL A 219 5.61 -6.99 -8.38
CA VAL A 219 4.75 -6.32 -7.40
C VAL A 219 3.36 -6.12 -7.98
N ALA A 220 2.35 -6.59 -7.25
CA ALA A 220 0.96 -6.34 -7.55
C ALA A 220 0.37 -5.40 -6.49
N VAL A 221 -0.04 -4.20 -6.88
CA VAL A 221 -0.81 -3.30 -6.01
C VAL A 221 -2.27 -3.32 -6.44
N ILE A 222 -3.10 -4.04 -5.69
CA ILE A 222 -4.50 -4.30 -6.08
C ILE A 222 -5.45 -4.07 -4.89
N TRP A 223 -6.75 -3.95 -5.17
CA TRP A 223 -7.76 -3.80 -4.12
C TRP A 223 -8.06 -5.14 -3.43
N MET A 224 -8.65 -5.09 -2.23
CA MET A 224 -9.14 -6.29 -1.55
C MET A 224 -10.44 -6.77 -2.20
N GLU A 225 -10.49 -8.05 -2.56
CA GLU A 225 -11.68 -8.69 -3.07
C GLU A 225 -12.49 -9.36 -1.96
N LYS A 226 -13.68 -9.88 -2.32
CA LYS A 226 -14.57 -10.56 -1.36
C LYS A 226 -13.86 -11.69 -0.60
N ASP A 227 -13.03 -12.48 -1.28
CA ASP A 227 -12.34 -13.62 -0.67
C ASP A 227 -11.22 -13.16 0.29
N ASP A 228 -10.61 -12.01 0.03
CA ASP A 228 -9.65 -11.39 0.97
C ASP A 228 -10.35 -11.00 2.28
N TRP A 229 -11.56 -10.44 2.19
CA TRP A 229 -12.34 -10.09 3.38
C TRP A 229 -12.75 -11.32 4.19
N HIS A 230 -13.18 -12.38 3.51
CA HIS A 230 -13.48 -13.65 4.17
C HIS A 230 -12.22 -14.25 4.82
N TYR A 231 -11.09 -14.22 4.13
CA TYR A 231 -9.81 -14.67 4.66
C TYR A 231 -9.44 -13.89 5.93
N LEU A 232 -9.40 -12.56 5.89
CA LEU A 232 -9.06 -11.74 7.05
C LEU A 232 -10.02 -11.96 8.22
N PHE A 233 -11.32 -12.11 7.95
CA PHE A 233 -12.29 -12.38 9.00
C PHE A 233 -12.06 -13.76 9.67
N SER A 234 -11.61 -14.76 8.91
CA SER A 234 -11.29 -16.09 9.44
C SER A 234 -10.16 -16.09 10.48
N LEU A 235 -9.37 -15.00 10.52
CA LEU A 235 -8.27 -14.78 11.46
C LEU A 235 -8.73 -14.22 12.83
N THR A 236 -10.04 -14.21 13.09
CA THR A 236 -10.66 -13.81 14.37
C THR A 236 -11.15 -15.04 15.18
N ASN A 237 -11.44 -14.87 16.48
CA ASN A 237 -11.92 -15.94 17.37
C ASN A 237 -13.45 -16.18 17.32
N GLU A 238 -14.22 -15.38 16.58
CA GLU A 238 -15.67 -15.55 16.53
C GLU A 238 -16.05 -16.59 15.46
N LEU A 239 -16.28 -17.82 15.95
CA LEU A 239 -16.62 -19.03 15.21
C LEU A 239 -17.53 -18.84 13.99
N GLU A 240 -17.03 -19.35 12.85
CA GLU A 240 -17.68 -20.38 12.05
C GLU A 240 -19.21 -20.33 12.02
N ASN A 241 -19.78 -19.53 11.11
CA ASN A 241 -21.11 -19.64 10.49
C ASN A 241 -21.65 -18.27 10.08
N ARG A 242 -20.83 -17.45 9.43
CA ARG A 242 -21.37 -16.40 8.58
C ARG A 242 -21.04 -16.67 7.12
N GLU A 243 -21.74 -17.65 6.55
CA GLU A 243 -21.93 -17.72 5.08
C GLU A 243 -22.60 -16.42 4.55
N ASP A 244 -23.18 -15.64 5.46
CA ASP A 244 -23.78 -14.33 5.31
C ASP A 244 -22.87 -13.19 5.81
N LEU A 245 -21.54 -13.30 5.67
CA LEU A 245 -20.68 -12.11 5.70
C LEU A 245 -21.01 -11.27 4.46
N GLU A 246 -22.17 -10.62 4.52
CA GLU A 246 -22.57 -9.56 3.62
C GLU A 246 -21.58 -8.43 3.91
N VAL A 247 -20.64 -8.26 2.97
CA VAL A 247 -19.81 -7.07 2.92
C VAL A 247 -20.76 -5.89 2.96
N HIS A 248 -20.70 -5.11 4.03
CA HIS A 248 -21.63 -4.02 4.28
C HIS A 248 -21.65 -3.06 3.08
N GLU A 249 -22.81 -2.52 2.70
CA GLU A 249 -22.95 -1.67 1.50
C GLU A 249 -21.91 -0.53 1.48
N GLY A 250 -21.66 0.10 2.63
CA GLY A 250 -20.61 1.12 2.77
C GLY A 250 -19.16 0.63 2.57
N ARG A 251 -18.88 -0.66 2.77
CA ARG A 251 -17.57 -1.26 2.43
C ARG A 251 -17.46 -1.50 0.93
N LEU A 252 -18.55 -1.91 0.26
CA LEU A 252 -18.57 -2.09 -1.19
C LEU A 252 -18.29 -0.78 -1.94
N ASP A 253 -18.87 0.33 -1.48
CA ASP A 253 -18.60 1.65 -2.04
C ASP A 253 -17.14 2.09 -1.84
N LEU A 254 -16.57 1.79 -0.67
CA LEU A 254 -15.16 2.07 -0.39
C LEU A 254 -14.22 1.20 -1.25
N ASP A 255 -14.49 -0.11 -1.35
CA ASP A 255 -13.73 -1.03 -2.21
C ASP A 255 -13.73 -0.54 -3.66
N LYS A 256 -14.89 -0.10 -4.15
CA LYS A 256 -15.02 0.48 -5.47
C LYS A 256 -14.21 1.76 -5.63
N CYS A 257 -14.23 2.65 -4.63
CA CYS A 257 -13.40 3.85 -4.66
C CYS A 257 -11.90 3.53 -4.71
N VAL A 258 -11.45 2.54 -3.93
CA VAL A 258 -10.06 2.05 -3.97
C VAL A 258 -9.74 1.51 -5.37
N GLN A 259 -10.60 0.64 -5.90
CA GLN A 259 -10.45 0.06 -7.24
C GLN A 259 -10.35 1.14 -8.32
N ASP A 260 -11.26 2.12 -8.32
CA ASP A 260 -11.31 3.19 -9.31
C ASP A 260 -10.05 4.07 -9.26
N ILE A 261 -9.51 4.34 -8.07
CA ILE A 261 -8.25 5.09 -7.89
C ILE A 261 -7.06 4.30 -8.43
N LEU A 262 -6.93 3.02 -8.06
CA LEU A 262 -5.81 2.19 -8.52
C LEU A 262 -5.84 1.99 -10.04
N ALA A 263 -7.04 1.82 -10.62
CA ALA A 263 -7.22 1.71 -12.07
C ALA A 263 -6.78 3.00 -12.79
N GLN A 264 -7.11 4.18 -12.26
CA GLN A 264 -6.64 5.46 -12.83
C GLN A 264 -5.12 5.56 -12.82
N ILE A 265 -4.47 5.16 -11.73
CA ILE A 265 -3.00 5.18 -11.64
C ILE A 265 -2.38 4.24 -12.68
N GLN A 266 -2.93 3.02 -12.84
CA GLN A 266 -2.47 2.06 -13.83
C GLN A 266 -2.65 2.58 -15.26
N ASP A 267 -3.78 3.24 -15.56
CA ASP A 267 -4.03 3.85 -16.87
C ASP A 267 -3.03 4.96 -17.17
N GLU A 268 -2.63 5.77 -16.17
CA GLU A 268 -1.58 6.78 -16.33
C GLU A 268 -0.22 6.15 -16.68
N ILE A 269 0.17 5.05 -16.01
CA ILE A 269 1.41 4.32 -16.32
C ILE A 269 1.40 3.82 -17.78
N ASN A 270 0.29 3.18 -18.19
CA ASN A 270 0.15 2.64 -19.55
C ASN A 270 0.20 3.74 -20.63
N GLN A 271 -0.29 4.95 -20.32
CA GLN A 271 -0.23 6.11 -21.23
C GLN A 271 1.19 6.65 -21.38
N ASP A 272 1.98 6.70 -20.30
CA ASP A 272 3.37 7.14 -20.33
C ASP A 272 4.24 6.21 -21.21
N GLU A 273 4.01 4.90 -21.16
CA GLU A 273 4.70 3.91 -22.00
C GLU A 273 4.34 4.02 -23.49
N THR A 274 3.08 4.33 -23.82
CA THR A 274 2.63 4.48 -25.21
C THR A 274 3.07 5.81 -25.83
N GLY A 275 3.12 6.89 -25.04
CA GLY A 275 3.59 8.22 -25.48
C GLY A 275 5.12 8.32 -25.67
N GLN A 276 5.91 7.48 -24.99
CA GLN A 276 7.35 7.37 -25.24
C GLN A 276 7.66 6.63 -26.56
N ASN A 277 6.84 5.64 -26.93
CA ASN A 277 7.04 4.87 -28.17
C ASN A 277 6.73 5.65 -29.47
N GLU A 278 5.92 6.71 -29.43
CA GLU A 278 5.65 7.54 -30.61
C GLU A 278 6.74 8.59 -30.90
N ASN A 279 7.57 8.96 -29.93
CA ASN A 279 8.63 9.95 -30.11
C ASN A 279 9.97 9.36 -30.62
N ASP A 280 10.12 8.04 -30.62
CA ASP A 280 11.34 7.35 -31.08
C ASP A 280 11.28 6.90 -32.56
N GLN A 281 10.21 7.20 -33.30
CA GLN A 281 10.08 6.88 -34.74
C GLN A 281 10.39 8.02 -35.72
N ASP A 282 10.64 9.24 -35.28
CA ASP A 282 10.96 10.39 -36.16
C ASP A 282 12.47 10.67 -36.31
N GLY A 283 13.29 9.62 -36.28
CA GLY A 283 14.75 9.73 -36.23
C GLY A 283 15.53 8.77 -37.14
N ILE A 284 14.99 8.28 -38.26
CA ILE A 284 15.77 7.51 -39.25
C ILE A 284 15.61 8.07 -40.67
N ASP A 285 16.59 8.89 -41.02
CA ASP A 285 17.24 9.13 -42.32
C ASP A 285 16.56 8.57 -43.60
N GLN A 286 16.11 9.47 -44.47
CA GLN A 286 16.00 9.21 -45.91
C GLN A 286 16.91 10.17 -46.70
N ASN A 287 18.20 9.87 -46.69
CA ASN A 287 19.08 10.11 -47.83
C ASN A 287 18.60 9.26 -49.03
N GLY A 288 18.07 9.92 -50.06
CA GLY A 288 17.62 9.24 -51.28
C GLY A 288 17.31 10.19 -52.44
N MET A 289 18.38 10.65 -53.10
CA MET A 289 18.50 11.03 -54.52
C MET A 289 17.27 11.58 -55.26
N ASP A 290 17.41 12.78 -55.84
CA ASP A 290 17.02 12.94 -57.24
C ASP A 290 17.93 13.90 -58.01
N GLN A 291 18.32 13.46 -59.20
CA GLN A 291 19.22 14.12 -60.14
C GLN A 291 18.47 15.17 -60.96
N ASN A 292 19.15 16.26 -61.34
CA ASN A 292 19.23 16.80 -62.72
C ASN A 292 19.69 18.26 -62.71
N GLY A 293 20.65 18.61 -63.58
CA GLY A 293 20.83 20.01 -63.98
C GLY A 293 22.20 20.43 -64.52
N MET A 294 22.54 19.92 -65.71
CA MET A 294 23.24 20.60 -66.82
C MET A 294 24.54 21.42 -66.59
N ASP A 295 25.58 20.92 -67.26
CA ASP A 295 26.70 21.58 -67.96
C ASP A 295 26.73 23.12 -68.01
N GLN A 296 27.92 23.71 -67.80
CA GLN A 296 28.66 24.40 -68.86
C GLN A 296 30.08 24.84 -68.42
N ASP A 297 31.03 24.46 -69.26
CA ASP A 297 32.13 25.26 -69.84
C ASP A 297 33.33 25.76 -69.00
N GLU A 298 34.51 25.43 -69.58
CA GLU A 298 35.73 26.25 -69.74
C GLU A 298 36.58 26.57 -68.50
N MET A 299 37.91 26.69 -68.52
CA MET A 299 39.03 26.39 -69.43
C MET A 299 40.26 26.93 -68.65
N ASP A 300 41.42 26.25 -68.72
CA ASP A 300 42.78 26.79 -68.46
C ASP A 300 43.08 27.34 -67.02
N GLN A 301 44.28 27.41 -66.46
CA GLN A 301 45.66 27.00 -66.77
C GLN A 301 46.47 27.20 -65.46
N ASP A 302 47.66 26.61 -65.45
CA ASP A 302 48.86 26.99 -64.69
C ASP A 302 49.11 26.49 -63.26
N GLU A 303 50.05 25.53 -63.23
CA GLU A 303 51.30 25.48 -62.45
C GLU A 303 51.49 26.53 -61.31
N ILE A 304 52.00 26.05 -60.16
CA ILE A 304 53.40 26.29 -59.71
C ILE A 304 53.61 25.70 -58.29
N TYR A 305 54.44 24.66 -58.24
CA TYR A 305 55.54 24.38 -57.29
C TYR A 305 55.78 25.35 -56.10
N GLN A 306 55.88 24.84 -54.86
CA GLN A 306 57.15 24.42 -54.22
C GLN A 306 57.01 24.17 -52.70
N ALA A 307 57.63 23.05 -52.29
CA ALA A 307 58.46 22.80 -51.09
C ALA A 307 58.13 23.47 -49.74
#